data_AF-A0A971QMW0-F1
#
_entry.id   AF-A0A971QMW0-F1
#
_cell.length_a   1.000
_cell.length_b   1.000
_cell.length_c   1.000
_cell.angle_alpha   90.00
_cell.angle_beta   90.00
_cell.angle_gamma   90.00
#
_symmetry.space_group_name_H-M   'P 1'
#
loop_
_entity.id
_entity.type
_entity.pdbx_description
1 polymer ?
#
loop_
_entity_poly.entity_id
_entity_poly.type
_entity_poly.pdbx_seq_one_letter_code
_entity_poly.pdbx_strand_id
1 'polypeptide(L)'
;MLTQEQADQLIAMLKQSVPDKVFEWHQNLSQDESFIDAETERIRFILSLKRNPFEIRLHLRTQDRHIGLARIDGAKYHPNPDGSELRNTPHIHWYREGYEKLDWAEPIDWYDTNNPVKTLERFLDEVHARFRNGIQMIMV
;
A
#
# COMPACT_ATOMS: atom_id res chain seq x y z
N MET A 1 -0.75 -0.99 -19.84
CA MET A 1 -0.72 0.08 -18.82
C MET A 1 -2.14 0.30 -18.36
N LEU A 2 -2.39 0.65 -17.10
CA LEU A 2 -3.74 1.01 -16.66
C LEU A 2 -4.02 2.46 -17.11
N THR A 3 -5.26 2.75 -17.47
CA THR A 3 -5.74 4.14 -17.50
C THR A 3 -5.89 4.65 -16.07
N GLN A 4 -5.91 5.98 -15.89
CA GLN A 4 -6.12 6.57 -14.57
C GLN A 4 -7.45 6.12 -13.97
N GLU A 5 -8.52 6.13 -14.76
CA GLU A 5 -9.85 5.70 -14.32
C GLU A 5 -9.84 4.25 -13.83
N GLN A 6 -9.15 3.34 -14.53
CA GLN A 6 -9.01 1.95 -14.08
C GLN A 6 -8.23 1.85 -12.76
N ALA A 7 -7.16 2.63 -12.60
CA ALA A 7 -6.39 2.63 -11.37
C ALA A 7 -7.20 3.16 -10.18
N ASP A 8 -7.95 4.25 -10.38
CA ASP A 8 -8.81 4.84 -9.37
C ASP A 8 -9.92 3.85 -8.94
N GLN A 9 -10.53 3.15 -9.91
CA GLN A 9 -11.50 2.08 -9.62
C GLN A 9 -10.88 0.93 -8.81
N LEU A 10 -9.66 0.50 -9.16
CA LEU A 10 -8.95 -0.57 -8.44
C LEU A 10 -8.56 -0.14 -7.03
N ILE A 11 -8.18 1.13 -6.82
CA ILE A 11 -7.86 1.67 -5.50
C ILE A 11 -9.13 1.75 -4.64
N ALA A 12 -10.23 2.27 -5.18
CA ALA A 12 -11.50 2.42 -4.45
C ALA A 12 -12.25 1.09 -4.19
N MET A 13 -11.89 0.02 -4.89
CA MET A 13 -12.49 -1.30 -4.71
C MET A 13 -12.31 -1.83 -3.29
N LEU A 14 -13.35 -2.42 -2.71
CA LEU A 14 -13.23 -3.08 -1.41
C LEU A 14 -12.40 -4.36 -1.55
N LYS A 15 -11.32 -4.46 -0.77
CA LYS A 15 -10.40 -5.59 -0.78
C LYS A 15 -10.40 -6.29 0.57
N GLN A 16 -10.26 -7.60 0.56
CA GLN A 16 -10.11 -8.39 1.78
C GLN A 16 -8.98 -9.40 1.68
N SER A 17 -8.32 -9.66 2.81
CA SER A 17 -7.29 -10.70 2.90
C SER A 17 -7.84 -12.05 2.48
N VAL A 18 -7.03 -12.83 1.75
CA VAL A 18 -7.35 -14.22 1.39
C VAL A 18 -7.23 -15.16 2.59
N PRO A 19 -6.16 -15.09 3.41
CA PRO A 19 -6.08 -15.94 4.59
C PRO A 19 -7.20 -15.62 5.58
N ASP A 20 -7.91 -16.67 6.00
CA ASP A 20 -8.93 -16.60 7.05
C ASP A 20 -8.29 -16.81 8.43
N LYS A 21 -7.35 -15.92 8.77
CA LYS A 21 -6.66 -15.90 10.06
C LYS A 21 -6.34 -14.47 10.47
N VAL A 22 -6.00 -14.27 11.74
CA VAL A 22 -5.43 -13.01 12.21
C VAL A 22 -4.12 -12.77 11.45
N PHE A 23 -3.93 -11.56 10.94
CA PHE A 23 -2.66 -11.20 10.32
C PHE A 23 -1.63 -10.89 11.39
N GLU A 24 -0.54 -11.65 11.41
CA GLU A 24 0.58 -11.47 12.31
C GLU A 24 1.67 -10.64 11.61
N TRP A 25 1.91 -9.41 12.08
CA TRP A 25 2.95 -8.56 11.55
C TRP A 25 4.23 -8.66 12.39
N HIS A 26 5.25 -9.26 11.81
CA HIS A 26 6.56 -9.48 12.41
C HIS A 26 7.46 -8.27 12.16
N GLN A 27 8.05 -7.72 13.22
CA GLN A 27 8.84 -6.49 13.17
C GLN A 27 10.09 -6.56 12.27
N ASN A 28 10.67 -7.75 12.10
CA ASN A 28 11.97 -7.93 11.43
C ASN A 28 11.87 -8.62 10.06
N LEU A 29 10.66 -8.75 9.50
CA LEU A 29 10.44 -9.44 8.23
C LEU A 29 9.75 -8.53 7.22
N SER A 30 10.13 -8.71 5.95
CA SER A 30 9.27 -8.28 4.85
C SER A 30 8.16 -9.32 4.69
N GLN A 31 6.92 -8.87 4.57
CA GLN A 31 5.76 -9.75 4.45
C GLN A 31 4.90 -9.33 3.26
N ASP A 32 4.44 -10.31 2.49
CA ASP A 32 3.50 -10.11 1.40
C ASP A 32 2.21 -10.85 1.75
N GLU A 33 1.10 -10.13 1.75
CA GLU A 33 -0.22 -10.68 2.01
C GLU A 33 -1.10 -10.59 0.75
N SER A 34 -1.75 -11.70 0.43
CA SER A 34 -2.66 -11.77 -0.71
C SER A 34 -4.02 -11.21 -0.33
N PHE A 35 -4.51 -10.28 -1.15
CA PHE A 35 -5.84 -9.70 -1.05
C PHE A 35 -6.63 -10.02 -2.31
N ILE A 36 -7.95 -10.03 -2.19
CA ILE A 36 -8.88 -10.16 -3.30
C ILE A 36 -9.94 -9.07 -3.22
N ASP A 37 -10.51 -8.73 -4.36
CA ASP A 37 -11.80 -8.04 -4.41
C ASP A 37 -12.83 -8.77 -3.54
N ALA A 38 -13.51 -8.03 -2.68
CA ALA A 38 -14.43 -8.59 -1.70
C ALA A 38 -15.78 -9.03 -2.32
N GLU A 39 -16.13 -8.54 -3.51
CA GLU A 39 -17.42 -8.83 -4.16
C GLU A 39 -17.36 -10.04 -5.09
N THR A 40 -16.43 -10.05 -6.05
CA THR A 40 -16.33 -11.05 -7.10
C THR A 40 -15.19 -12.04 -6.90
N GLU A 41 -14.21 -11.70 -6.06
CA GLU A 41 -12.99 -12.47 -5.80
C GLU A 41 -12.10 -12.71 -7.04
N ARG A 42 -12.39 -12.03 -8.17
CA ARG A 42 -11.68 -12.23 -9.45
C ARG A 42 -10.37 -11.46 -9.52
N ILE A 43 -10.32 -10.28 -8.90
CA ILE A 43 -9.15 -9.42 -8.91
C ILE A 43 -8.30 -9.73 -7.69
N ARG A 44 -7.00 -9.90 -7.91
CA ARG A 44 -6.03 -10.20 -6.86
C ARG A 44 -5.09 -9.03 -6.65
N PHE A 45 -4.77 -8.80 -5.39
CA PHE A 45 -3.86 -7.75 -4.95
C PHE A 45 -2.80 -8.35 -4.03
N ILE A 46 -1.68 -7.64 -3.89
CA ILE A 46 -0.63 -7.97 -2.94
C ILE A 46 -0.35 -6.74 -2.09
N LEU A 47 -0.49 -6.91 -0.78
CA LEU A 47 -0.06 -5.94 0.22
C LEU A 47 1.34 -6.33 0.70
N SER A 48 2.34 -5.53 0.35
CA SER A 48 3.73 -5.71 0.78
C SER A 48 4.03 -4.80 1.95
N LEU A 49 4.64 -5.36 3.00
CA LEU A 49 4.93 -4.70 4.27
C LEU A 49 6.41 -4.86 4.59
N LYS A 50 7.09 -3.75 4.84
CA LYS A 50 8.50 -3.72 5.29
C LYS A 50 8.64 -2.77 6.45
N ARG A 51 9.60 -3.05 7.34
CA ARG A 51 9.86 -2.23 8.55
C ARG A 51 11.17 -1.44 8.51
N ASN A 52 12.14 -1.89 7.71
CA ASN A 52 13.42 -1.19 7.55
C ASN A 52 13.88 -1.22 6.08
N PRO A 53 13.59 -0.18 5.27
CA PRO A 53 12.80 1.00 5.63
C PRO A 53 11.32 0.66 5.88
N PHE A 54 10.62 1.49 6.66
CA PHE A 54 9.20 1.30 6.91
C PHE A 54 8.40 1.74 5.66
N GLU A 55 7.91 0.73 4.93
CA GLU A 55 7.24 0.86 3.64
C GLU A 55 6.01 -0.04 3.63
N ILE A 56 4.87 0.48 3.18
CA ILE A 56 3.66 -0.30 2.91
C ILE A 56 3.28 -0.05 1.47
N ARG A 57 3.00 -1.11 0.71
CA ARG A 57 2.72 -1.00 -0.73
C ARG A 57 1.59 -1.93 -1.15
N LEU A 58 0.66 -1.40 -1.93
CA LEU A 58 -0.39 -2.16 -2.56
C LEU A 58 -0.08 -2.32 -4.05
N HIS A 59 -0.23 -3.56 -4.54
CA HIS A 59 -0.12 -3.87 -5.96
C HIS A 59 -1.36 -4.58 -6.47
N LEU A 60 -1.74 -4.30 -7.72
CA LEU A 60 -2.53 -5.21 -8.53
C LEU A 60 -1.64 -6.37 -8.99
N ARG A 61 -2.12 -7.61 -8.79
CA ARG A 61 -1.47 -8.80 -9.31
C ARG A 61 -2.00 -9.13 -10.71
N THR A 62 -1.18 -9.01 -11.74
CA THR A 62 -1.47 -9.52 -13.09
C THR A 62 -0.75 -10.85 -13.31
N GLN A 63 -0.94 -11.45 -14.49
CA GLN A 63 -0.31 -12.74 -14.84
C GLN A 63 1.21 -12.60 -15.03
N ASP A 64 1.66 -11.47 -15.56
CA ASP A 64 3.01 -11.21 -16.05
C ASP A 64 3.83 -10.29 -15.14
N ARG A 65 3.17 -9.41 -14.38
CA ARG A 65 3.83 -8.48 -13.46
C ARG A 65 2.92 -8.06 -12.31
N HIS A 66 3.48 -7.30 -11.36
CA HIS A 66 2.69 -6.58 -10.36
C HIS A 66 2.70 -5.10 -10.73
N ILE A 67 1.53 -4.47 -10.71
CA ILE A 67 1.38 -3.03 -10.97
C ILE A 67 1.18 -2.34 -9.63
N GLY A 68 2.09 -1.43 -9.26
CA GLY A 68 1.95 -0.65 -8.02
C GLY A 68 0.75 0.29 -8.11
N LEU A 69 -0.11 0.27 -7.09
CA LEU A 69 -1.28 1.15 -7.00
C LEU A 69 -1.07 2.28 -5.99
N ALA A 70 -0.48 1.94 -4.84
CA ALA A 70 -0.20 2.87 -3.77
C ALA A 70 1.04 2.44 -2.97
N ARG A 71 1.80 3.40 -2.45
CA ARG A 71 2.94 3.15 -1.53
C ARG A 71 2.99 4.26 -0.49
N ILE A 72 3.33 3.95 0.74
CA ILE A 72 3.87 4.95 1.67
C ILE A 72 5.32 4.64 2.01
N ASP A 73 6.12 5.69 2.19
CA ASP A 73 7.44 5.60 2.77
C ASP A 73 7.83 6.91 3.49
N GLY A 74 8.91 6.85 4.26
CA GLY A 74 9.43 7.96 5.05
C GLY A 74 10.68 8.61 4.45
N ALA A 75 10.88 8.53 3.13
CA ALA A 75 12.07 9.13 2.51
C ALA A 75 12.11 10.65 2.73
N LYS A 76 13.28 11.18 3.10
CA LYS A 76 13.45 12.61 3.45
C LYS A 76 13.30 13.55 2.26
N TYR A 77 13.41 13.05 1.04
CA TYR A 77 13.36 13.85 -0.17
C TYR A 77 12.72 13.07 -1.30
N HIS A 78 11.76 13.69 -1.98
CA HIS A 78 11.09 13.14 -3.14
C HIS A 78 10.79 14.23 -4.19
N PRO A 79 11.39 14.17 -5.39
CA PRO A 79 11.00 15.04 -6.51
C PRO A 79 9.82 14.43 -7.29
N ASN A 80 8.76 15.20 -7.48
CA ASN A 80 7.66 14.82 -8.35
C ASN A 80 7.97 15.16 -9.82
N PRO A 81 7.34 14.48 -10.79
CA PRO A 81 7.57 14.72 -12.22
C PRO A 81 7.20 16.12 -12.73
N ASP A 82 6.34 16.88 -12.04
CA ASP A 82 6.05 18.29 -12.36
C ASP A 82 7.08 19.28 -11.81
N GLY A 83 8.10 18.80 -11.11
CA GLY A 83 9.12 19.63 -10.46
C GLY A 83 8.74 20.09 -9.05
N SER A 84 7.56 19.74 -8.53
CA SER A 84 7.29 19.90 -7.10
C SER A 84 8.15 18.93 -6.27
N GLU A 85 8.45 19.30 -5.02
CA GLU A 85 9.34 18.50 -4.16
C GLU A 85 8.75 18.35 -2.76
N LEU A 86 8.86 17.14 -2.22
CA LEU A 86 8.56 16.86 -0.82
C LEU A 86 9.88 16.74 -0.04
N ARG A 87 9.97 17.45 1.08
CA ARG A 87 11.16 17.50 1.94
C ARG A 87 10.79 17.26 3.39
N ASN A 88 11.55 16.39 4.04
CA ASN A 88 11.43 16.02 5.46
C ASN A 88 10.00 15.66 5.90
N THR A 89 9.20 15.10 4.99
CA THR A 89 7.80 14.75 5.24
C THR A 89 7.53 13.36 4.67
N PRO A 90 6.97 12.42 5.44
CA PRO A 90 6.47 11.15 4.90
C PRO A 90 5.42 11.41 3.82
N HIS A 91 5.30 10.50 2.88
CA HIS A 91 4.43 10.72 1.73
C HIS A 91 3.81 9.42 1.22
N ILE A 92 2.63 9.58 0.64
CA ILE A 92 1.94 8.53 -0.09
C ILE A 92 2.15 8.75 -1.58
N HIS A 93 2.45 7.67 -2.28
CA HIS A 93 2.56 7.62 -3.72
C HIS A 93 1.33 6.95 -4.27
N TRP A 94 0.80 7.51 -5.35
CA TRP A 94 -0.35 6.98 -6.06
C TRP A 94 0.02 6.60 -7.48
N TYR A 95 -0.71 5.64 -8.03
CA TYR A 95 -0.63 5.36 -9.45
C TYR A 95 -1.02 6.60 -10.25
N ARG A 96 -0.18 6.94 -11.24
CA ARG A 96 -0.48 7.98 -12.22
C ARG A 96 -0.31 7.42 -13.61
N GLU A 97 -1.35 7.53 -14.45
CA GLU A 97 -1.26 7.14 -15.85
C GLU A 97 -0.07 7.83 -16.54
N GLY A 98 0.68 7.07 -17.32
CA GLY A 98 1.95 7.51 -17.92
C GLY A 98 3.19 7.30 -17.05
N TYR A 99 3.06 6.91 -15.77
CA TYR A 99 4.16 6.69 -14.83
C TYR A 99 4.11 5.29 -14.21
N GLU A 100 5.14 4.46 -14.42
CA GLU A 100 5.12 3.06 -13.99
C GLU A 100 5.67 2.81 -12.58
N LYS A 101 6.39 3.77 -11.95
CA LYS A 101 7.17 3.51 -10.73
C LYS A 101 6.59 4.10 -9.44
N LEU A 102 5.31 4.49 -9.46
CA LEU A 102 4.72 5.30 -8.38
C LEU A 102 5.60 6.53 -8.12
N ASP A 103 5.78 7.33 -9.18
CA ASP A 103 6.68 8.50 -9.19
C ASP A 103 6.00 9.76 -8.64
N TRP A 104 4.69 9.73 -8.41
CA TRP A 104 3.93 10.86 -7.89
C TRP A 104 3.60 10.64 -6.43
N ALA A 105 3.92 11.64 -5.61
CA ALA A 105 3.66 11.60 -4.19
C ALA A 105 3.06 12.88 -3.64
N GLU A 106 2.34 12.73 -2.54
CA GLU A 106 1.78 13.82 -1.73
C GLU A 106 2.09 13.60 -0.24
N PRO A 107 2.26 14.68 0.55
CA PRO A 107 2.64 14.57 1.94
C PRO A 107 1.50 13.96 2.78
N ILE A 108 1.86 13.18 3.79
CA ILE A 108 0.92 12.64 4.78
C ILE A 108 1.39 12.95 6.21
N ASP A 109 0.44 13.07 7.13
CA ASP A 109 0.68 13.42 8.54
C ASP A 109 0.44 12.25 9.52
N TRP A 110 0.01 11.10 9.01
CA TRP A 110 -0.40 9.93 9.79
C TRP A 110 0.62 8.78 9.77
N TYR A 111 1.78 8.97 9.14
CA TYR A 111 2.88 8.01 9.13
C TYR A 111 3.63 8.03 10.47
N ASP A 112 3.59 6.91 11.20
CA ASP A 112 4.22 6.75 12.50
C ASP A 112 4.96 5.41 12.61
N THR A 113 6.30 5.45 12.59
CA THR A 113 7.14 4.25 12.75
C THR A 113 7.07 3.65 14.16
N ASN A 114 6.69 4.44 15.16
CA ASN A 114 6.52 4.00 16.54
C ASN A 114 5.15 3.33 16.74
N ASN A 115 4.15 3.70 15.92
CA ASN A 115 2.86 3.04 15.84
C ASN A 115 2.58 2.49 14.43
N PRO A 116 3.28 1.41 14.05
CA PRO A 116 3.19 0.84 12.71
C PRO A 116 1.80 0.29 12.39
N VAL A 117 1.09 -0.26 13.38
CA VAL A 117 -0.27 -0.80 13.20
C VAL A 117 -1.21 0.31 12.81
N LYS A 118 -1.18 1.43 13.54
CA LYS A 118 -2.01 2.59 13.21
C LYS A 118 -1.70 3.12 11.81
N THR A 119 -0.42 3.13 11.41
CA THR A 119 -0.03 3.51 10.05
C THR A 119 -0.59 2.52 9.01
N LEU A 120 -0.54 1.22 9.29
CA LEU A 120 -1.12 0.19 8.43
C LEU A 120 -2.64 0.30 8.34
N GLU A 121 -3.34 0.44 9.46
CA GLU A 121 -4.79 0.65 9.50
C GLU A 121 -5.19 1.86 8.66
N ARG A 122 -4.49 2.98 8.83
CA ARG A 122 -4.75 4.18 8.03
C ARG A 122 -4.47 3.96 6.55
N PHE A 123 -3.38 3.30 6.19
CA PHE A 123 -3.10 2.95 4.80
C PHE A 123 -4.18 2.04 4.20
N LEU A 124 -4.64 1.04 4.97
CA LEU A 124 -5.71 0.13 4.58
C LEU A 124 -7.03 0.87 4.34
N ASP A 125 -7.35 1.87 5.18
CA ASP A 125 -8.51 2.74 4.97
C ASP A 125 -8.40 3.51 3.63
N GLU A 126 -7.24 4.12 3.34
CA GLU A 126 -7.01 4.87 2.09
C GLU A 126 -7.16 4.00 0.83
N VAL A 127 -6.79 2.71 0.90
CA VAL A 127 -6.88 1.78 -0.24
C VAL A 127 -8.06 0.81 -0.16
N HIS A 128 -9.00 1.08 0.74
CA HIS A 128 -10.23 0.30 0.93
C HIS A 128 -9.96 -1.20 1.12
N ALA A 129 -8.99 -1.56 1.96
CA ALA A 129 -8.58 -2.93 2.21
C ALA A 129 -8.77 -3.32 3.68
N ARG A 130 -9.04 -4.60 3.96
CA ARG A 130 -9.15 -5.10 5.34
C ARG A 130 -8.62 -6.52 5.51
N PHE A 131 -8.03 -6.80 6.67
CA PHE A 131 -7.82 -8.18 7.12
C PHE A 131 -9.12 -8.70 7.74
N ARG A 132 -9.62 -9.85 7.27
CA ARG A 132 -10.95 -10.37 7.69
C ARG A 132 -11.06 -10.57 9.20
N ASN A 133 -9.98 -11.02 9.84
CA ASN A 133 -9.94 -11.36 11.27
C ASN A 133 -9.07 -10.40 12.09
N GLY A 134 -8.76 -9.22 11.54
CA GLY A 134 -7.94 -8.21 12.22
C GLY A 134 -6.43 -8.42 12.12
N ILE A 135 -5.70 -7.56 12.83
CA ILE A 135 -4.24 -7.42 12.79
C ILE A 135 -3.69 -7.61 14.19
N GLN A 136 -2.58 -8.34 14.32
CA GLN A 136 -1.84 -8.51 15.56
C GLN A 136 -0.35 -8.27 15.32
N MET A 137 0.26 -7.45 16.17
CA MET A 137 1.72 -7.28 16.18
C MET A 137 2.39 -8.40 16.95
N ILE A 138 3.43 -8.98 16.35
CA ILE A 138 4.28 -9.94 17.03
C ILE A 138 5.68 -9.33 17.16
N MET A 139 6.12 -9.15 18.41
CA MET A 139 7.50 -8.80 18.74
C MET A 139 8.28 -10.12 18.86
N VAL A 140 9.07 -10.45 17.84
CA VAL A 140 10.03 -11.58 17.86
C VAL A 140 11.43 -11.04 17.73
#